data_AF-A0A9J6DDN3-F1
#
_entry.id   AF-A0A9J6DDN3-F1
#
_cell.length_a   1.000
_cell.length_b   1.000
_cell.length_c   1.000
_cell.angle_alpha   90.00
_cell.angle_beta   90.00
_cell.angle_gamma   90.00
#
_symmetry.space_group_name_H-M   'P 1'
#
loop_
_entity.id
_entity.type
_entity.pdbx_description
1 polymer ?
#
loop_
_entity_poly.entity_id
_entity_poly.type
_entity_poly.pdbx_seq_one_letter_code
_entity_poly.pdbx_strand_id
1 'polypeptide(L)'
;MPKTVVSTSAIDTLVVFERLLGIGSKIDLLWEGKVFCENIRIIEQKMVKIALQLRANLENVASFKPSPDCVWYLRLKCLNCGEQTSAWQTVEASNRSPMKGSRGEANLVLKCKLCNRENSMDVLNDKIQAYNADNSFEFVTVIVFECRGVEPVAFDARDGFTATAAESGTVFDDVKFESKEWAEYDEEGKQAVGIYDLEHNFIKVK
;
A
#
# COMPACT_ATOMS: atom_id res chain seq x y z
N MET A 1 25.44 -49.77 -17.48
CA MET A 1 25.70 -48.39 -17.94
C MET A 1 25.60 -48.40 -19.46
N PRO A 2 24.95 -47.44 -20.13
CA PRO A 2 24.92 -46.01 -19.82
C PRO A 2 23.53 -45.39 -19.69
N LYS A 3 23.52 -44.16 -19.19
CA LYS A 3 22.43 -43.19 -19.17
C LYS A 3 22.29 -42.56 -20.55
N THR A 4 21.08 -42.31 -21.04
CA THR A 4 20.85 -41.21 -22.00
C THR A 4 19.44 -40.65 -21.83
N VAL A 5 19.41 -39.34 -21.62
CA VAL A 5 18.24 -38.47 -21.54
C VAL A 5 17.75 -38.23 -22.97
N VAL A 6 16.44 -38.31 -23.20
CA VAL A 6 15.80 -37.61 -24.33
C VAL A 6 14.61 -36.84 -23.77
N SER A 7 14.77 -35.53 -23.75
CA SER A 7 13.70 -34.54 -23.65
C SER A 7 12.85 -34.57 -24.91
N THR A 8 11.53 -34.55 -24.79
CA THR A 8 10.68 -33.89 -25.79
C THR A 8 9.35 -33.49 -25.19
N SER A 9 9.02 -32.24 -25.46
CA SER A 9 7.88 -31.45 -25.03
C SER A 9 6.57 -31.83 -25.70
N ALA A 10 5.48 -31.48 -24.99
CA ALA A 10 4.22 -30.90 -25.45
C ALA A 10 3.67 -31.31 -26.84
N ILE A 11 2.42 -31.79 -26.80
CA ILE A 11 1.44 -31.67 -27.87
C ILE A 11 1.85 -32.40 -29.15
N ASP A 12 1.53 -33.68 -29.24
CA ASP A 12 0.94 -34.22 -30.47
C ASP A 12 0.40 -35.62 -30.20
N THR A 13 -0.67 -35.99 -30.91
CA THR A 13 -1.45 -37.23 -30.79
C THR A 13 -2.61 -37.23 -29.78
N LEU A 14 -3.39 -36.15 -29.72
CA LEU A 14 -4.84 -36.39 -29.85
C LEU A 14 -5.10 -36.92 -31.27
N VAL A 15 -6.14 -37.73 -31.47
CA VAL A 15 -6.58 -38.29 -32.76
C VAL A 15 -5.95 -39.64 -33.17
N VAL A 16 -5.87 -40.64 -32.30
CA VAL A 16 -5.95 -42.05 -32.72
C VAL A 16 -6.45 -42.92 -31.56
N PHE A 17 -7.74 -42.94 -31.20
CA PHE A 17 -8.41 -44.14 -30.64
C PHE A 17 -9.93 -43.97 -30.45
N GLU A 18 -10.61 -43.28 -31.38
CA GLU A 18 -12.09 -43.16 -31.34
C GLU A 18 -12.80 -44.14 -32.29
N ARG A 19 -12.12 -45.20 -32.76
CA ARG A 19 -12.75 -46.26 -33.56
C ARG A 19 -12.07 -47.59 -33.24
N LEU A 20 -12.87 -48.63 -33.03
CA LEU A 20 -12.55 -49.97 -32.50
C LEU A 20 -12.71 -49.98 -30.97
N LEU A 21 -13.92 -50.09 -30.40
CA LEU A 21 -14.65 -51.35 -30.32
C LEU A 21 -16.12 -51.04 -29.97
N GLY A 22 -17.01 -51.19 -30.95
CA GLY A 22 -18.45 -51.10 -30.73
C GLY A 22 -18.97 -52.31 -29.98
N ILE A 23 -19.13 -52.21 -28.66
CA ILE A 23 -20.03 -53.04 -27.86
C ILE A 23 -20.75 -52.13 -26.86
N GLY A 24 -22.07 -52.03 -27.03
CA GLY A 24 -22.94 -51.34 -26.10
C GLY A 24 -23.25 -52.18 -24.88
N SER A 25 -23.00 -51.62 -23.70
CA SER A 25 -23.75 -51.92 -22.48
C SER A 25 -23.62 -50.74 -21.53
N LYS A 26 -24.52 -49.77 -21.70
CA LYS A 26 -25.29 -49.13 -20.62
C LYS A 26 -24.57 -49.08 -19.25
N ILE A 27 -23.73 -48.08 -19.06
CA ILE A 27 -23.60 -47.40 -17.78
C ILE A 27 -23.73 -45.90 -18.09
N ASP A 28 -24.96 -45.43 -17.93
CA ASP A 28 -25.26 -44.03 -17.69
C ASP A 28 -24.52 -43.60 -16.43
N LEU A 29 -23.34 -43.00 -16.59
CA LEU A 29 -22.79 -42.08 -15.61
C LEU A 29 -22.65 -40.74 -16.30
N LEU A 30 -23.79 -40.06 -16.29
CA LEU A 30 -23.92 -38.63 -16.37
C LEU A 30 -22.74 -37.92 -15.71
N TRP A 31 -22.08 -37.15 -16.55
CA TRP A 31 -21.58 -35.80 -16.28
C TRP A 31 -22.15 -35.17 -15.00
N GLU A 32 -21.38 -35.24 -13.90
CA GLU A 32 -21.53 -34.38 -12.73
C GLU A 32 -20.29 -34.50 -11.82
N GLY A 33 -19.70 -33.37 -11.41
CA GLY A 33 -18.70 -33.31 -10.34
C GLY A 33 -17.25 -33.15 -10.83
N LYS A 34 -16.75 -31.93 -11.10
CA LYS A 34 -16.31 -31.00 -10.04
C LYS A 34 -15.72 -31.71 -8.82
N VAL A 35 -14.59 -32.41 -8.91
CA VAL A 35 -13.68 -32.54 -7.74
C VAL A 35 -12.24 -32.79 -8.18
N PHE A 36 -11.49 -31.72 -8.49
CA PHE A 36 -10.15 -31.51 -7.91
C PHE A 36 -9.68 -30.06 -8.18
N CYS A 37 -10.54 -29.11 -7.86
CA CYS A 37 -10.14 -27.72 -7.67
C CYS A 37 -10.90 -27.17 -6.47
N GLU A 38 -10.80 -27.86 -5.34
CA GLU A 38 -11.27 -27.32 -4.07
C GLU A 38 -10.07 -26.94 -3.21
N ASN A 39 -10.08 -25.67 -2.80
CA ASN A 39 -9.26 -25.02 -1.79
C ASN A 39 -7.89 -24.46 -2.17
N ILE A 40 -7.68 -24.05 -3.42
CA ILE A 40 -6.87 -22.84 -3.65
C ILE A 40 -7.77 -21.63 -3.36
N ARG A 41 -7.95 -21.30 -2.07
CA ARG A 41 -8.24 -19.91 -1.70
C ARG A 41 -6.95 -19.11 -1.86
N ILE A 42 -6.49 -18.96 -3.11
CA ILE A 42 -5.79 -17.72 -3.46
C ILE A 42 -6.92 -16.69 -3.35
N ILE A 43 -7.04 -16.11 -2.16
CA ILE A 43 -7.62 -14.78 -2.06
C ILE A 43 -6.76 -13.99 -3.04
N GLU A 44 -7.26 -13.74 -4.25
CA GLU A 44 -6.70 -12.70 -5.11
C GLU A 44 -6.53 -11.52 -4.17
N GLN A 45 -5.28 -11.24 -3.80
CA GLN A 45 -4.97 -10.11 -2.96
C GLN A 45 -5.23 -8.91 -3.85
N LYS A 46 -6.51 -8.50 -3.92
CA LYS A 46 -6.91 -7.32 -4.66
C LYS A 46 -6.10 -6.18 -4.06
N MET A 47 -5.15 -5.68 -4.84
CA MET A 47 -4.31 -4.57 -4.45
C MET A 47 -5.24 -3.38 -4.26
N VAL A 48 -5.28 -2.82 -3.06
CA VAL A 48 -6.11 -1.66 -2.76
C VAL A 48 -5.18 -0.47 -2.61
N LYS A 49 -5.42 0.57 -3.41
CA LYS A 49 -4.71 1.85 -3.26
C LYS A 49 -5.48 2.70 -2.26
N ILE A 50 -4.80 3.21 -1.26
CA ILE A 50 -5.38 4.05 -0.21
C ILE A 50 -4.60 5.34 -0.17
N ALA A 51 -5.27 6.45 -0.46
CA ALA A 51 -4.69 7.78 -0.37
C ALA A 51 -4.83 8.32 1.05
N LEU A 52 -3.76 8.91 1.55
CA LEU A 52 -3.77 9.74 2.75
C LEU A 52 -4.02 11.18 2.31
N GLN A 53 -5.10 11.75 2.82
CA GLN A 53 -5.43 13.16 2.67
C GLN A 53 -5.08 13.90 3.95
N LEU A 54 -4.52 15.10 3.81
CA LEU A 54 -4.28 16.02 4.91
C LEU A 54 -5.16 17.25 4.75
N ARG A 55 -5.49 17.86 5.89
CA ARG A 55 -6.11 19.18 6.00
C ARG A 55 -5.40 19.91 7.12
N ALA A 56 -5.02 21.16 6.88
CA ALA A 56 -4.39 22.02 7.86
C ALA A 56 -4.74 23.49 7.61
N ASN A 57 -4.56 24.31 8.64
CA ASN A 57 -4.60 25.77 8.54
C ASN A 57 -3.16 26.30 8.35
N LEU A 58 -2.92 27.04 7.27
CA LEU A 58 -1.61 27.60 6.96
C LEU A 58 -1.56 29.09 7.29
N GLU A 59 -0.57 29.49 8.08
CA GLU A 59 -0.25 30.89 8.37
C GLU A 59 1.08 31.24 7.69
N ASN A 60 1.06 32.14 6.72
CA ASN A 60 2.24 32.63 5.98
C ASN A 60 3.10 31.52 5.32
N VAL A 61 2.55 30.32 5.14
CA VAL A 61 3.14 29.17 4.43
C VAL A 61 2.45 29.03 3.07
N ALA A 62 3.22 29.03 1.97
CA ALA A 62 2.70 28.80 0.63
C ALA A 62 2.31 27.33 0.41
N SER A 63 3.18 26.41 0.83
CA SER A 63 2.91 24.98 0.73
C SER A 63 3.76 24.19 1.71
N PHE A 64 3.30 22.99 2.05
CA PHE A 64 4.11 21.98 2.72
C PHE A 64 3.97 20.62 2.03
N LYS A 65 5.02 19.81 2.05
CA LYS A 65 5.05 18.51 1.40
C LYS A 65 5.85 17.50 2.20
N PRO A 66 5.49 16.20 2.15
CA PRO A 66 6.34 15.14 2.64
C PRO A 66 7.64 15.06 1.83
N SER A 67 8.76 14.80 2.49
CA SER A 67 10.00 14.41 1.86
C SER A 67 9.88 12.99 1.25
N PRO A 68 10.58 12.67 0.16
CA PRO A 68 10.63 11.31 -0.37
C PRO A 68 11.11 10.25 0.63
N ASP A 69 11.89 10.67 1.63
CA ASP A 69 12.44 9.84 2.71
C ASP A 69 11.59 9.91 4.01
N CYS A 70 10.40 10.50 3.94
CA CYS A 70 9.49 10.60 5.07
C CYS A 70 9.17 9.22 5.68
N VAL A 71 9.19 9.16 7.01
CA VAL A 71 8.79 7.97 7.77
C VAL A 71 7.29 8.08 8.07
N TRP A 72 6.51 7.13 7.57
CA TRP A 72 5.06 7.12 7.76
C TRP A 72 4.69 6.31 9.00
N TYR A 73 4.17 6.97 10.03
CA TYR A 73 3.69 6.32 11.25
C TYR A 73 2.20 6.00 11.15
N LEU A 74 1.89 4.72 10.96
CA LEU A 74 0.53 4.25 10.68
C LEU A 74 0.05 3.24 11.72
N ARG A 75 -1.22 3.32 12.09
CA ARG A 75 -1.94 2.17 12.65
C ARG A 75 -2.68 1.46 11.53
N LEU A 76 -2.61 0.14 11.56
CA LEU A 76 -3.07 -0.72 10.48
C LEU A 76 -4.14 -1.67 10.96
N LYS A 77 -5.11 -1.97 10.10
CA LYS A 77 -6.20 -2.93 10.34
C LYS A 77 -6.11 -4.07 9.35
N CYS A 78 -6.07 -5.30 9.86
CA CYS A 78 -6.09 -6.50 9.02
C CYS A 78 -7.48 -6.69 8.39
N LEU A 79 -7.54 -6.79 7.07
CA LEU A 79 -8.79 -6.97 6.33
C LEU A 79 -9.39 -8.38 6.49
N ASN A 80 -8.60 -9.34 6.99
CA ASN A 80 -9.05 -10.73 7.14
C ASN A 80 -9.81 -10.97 8.45
N CYS A 81 -9.32 -10.42 9.56
CA CYS A 81 -9.85 -10.67 10.89
C CYS A 81 -10.27 -9.41 11.65
N GLY A 82 -10.03 -8.22 11.08
CA GLY A 82 -10.38 -6.94 11.69
C GLY A 82 -9.41 -6.43 12.77
N GLU A 83 -8.40 -7.24 13.14
CA GLU A 83 -7.41 -6.87 14.17
C GLU A 83 -6.64 -5.60 13.79
N GLN A 84 -6.52 -4.68 14.74
CA GLN A 84 -5.74 -3.46 14.58
C GLN A 84 -4.39 -3.55 15.30
N THR A 85 -3.36 -2.94 14.73
CA THR A 85 -2.04 -2.88 15.37
C THR A 85 -2.10 -2.02 16.63
N SER A 86 -1.67 -2.58 17.76
CA SER A 86 -1.60 -1.84 19.04
C SER A 86 -0.51 -0.77 19.06
N ALA A 87 0.60 -1.01 18.36
CA ALA A 87 1.71 -0.08 18.21
C ALA A 87 1.71 0.57 16.83
N TRP A 88 2.26 1.79 16.74
CA TRP A 88 2.54 2.46 15.48
C TRP A 88 3.52 1.63 14.64
N GLN A 89 3.18 1.44 13.37
CA GLN A 89 4.05 0.80 12.37
C GLN A 89 4.73 1.90 11.56
N THR A 90 6.02 1.75 11.28
CA THR A 90 6.75 2.66 10.40
C THR A 90 6.78 2.08 8.99
N VAL A 91 6.49 2.93 8.00
CA VAL A 91 6.66 2.60 6.60
C VAL A 91 7.59 3.64 5.99
N GLU A 92 8.65 3.18 5.35
CA GLU A 92 9.67 4.04 4.76
C GLU A 92 9.88 3.62 3.32
N ALA A 93 10.01 4.60 2.43
CA ALA A 93 10.21 4.34 1.01
C ALA A 93 11.60 3.77 0.70
N SER A 94 12.56 3.84 1.61
CA SER A 94 13.90 3.24 1.49
C SER A 94 13.92 1.79 1.97
N ASN A 95 13.05 1.43 2.92
CA ASN A 95 12.95 0.08 3.45
C ASN A 95 12.33 -0.83 2.38
N ARG A 96 12.94 -2.01 2.15
CA ARG A 96 12.40 -3.09 1.32
C ARG A 96 12.62 -4.40 2.04
N SER A 97 11.53 -5.10 2.29
CA SER A 97 11.53 -6.40 2.95
C SER A 97 10.94 -7.46 2.02
N PRO A 98 11.53 -8.66 1.96
CA PRO A 98 11.03 -9.73 1.11
C PRO A 98 9.69 -10.29 1.63
N MET A 99 8.76 -10.55 0.72
CA MET A 99 7.48 -11.19 1.05
C MET A 99 7.55 -12.71 0.92
N LYS A 100 6.90 -13.45 1.82
CA LYS A 100 6.88 -14.93 1.75
C LYS A 100 6.00 -15.39 0.59
N GLY A 101 6.53 -16.31 -0.22
CA GLY A 101 5.78 -16.92 -1.32
C GLY A 101 5.60 -16.04 -2.55
N SER A 102 6.26 -14.88 -2.59
CA SER A 102 6.35 -14.00 -3.75
C SER A 102 7.81 -13.71 -4.09
N ARG A 103 8.10 -13.30 -5.33
CA ARG A 103 9.40 -12.73 -5.71
C ARG A 103 9.49 -11.22 -5.44
N GLY A 104 8.39 -10.61 -4.99
CA GLY A 104 8.30 -9.19 -4.71
C GLY A 104 8.81 -8.83 -3.31
N GLU A 105 9.25 -7.59 -3.20
CA GLU A 105 9.57 -6.91 -1.93
C GLU A 105 8.51 -5.84 -1.67
N ALA A 106 8.34 -5.45 -0.41
CA ALA A 106 7.46 -4.36 -0.03
C ALA A 106 8.11 -3.45 1.02
N ASN A 107 7.64 -2.20 1.15
CA ASN A 107 8.12 -1.25 2.16
C ASN A 107 7.87 -1.70 3.59
N LEU A 108 6.73 -2.34 3.83
CA LEU A 108 6.38 -2.94 5.11
C LEU A 108 5.80 -4.34 4.87
N VAL A 109 6.33 -5.33 5.58
CA VAL A 109 5.79 -6.69 5.65
C VAL A 109 5.52 -7.00 7.12
N LEU A 110 4.27 -7.33 7.46
CA LEU A 110 3.88 -7.65 8.83
C LEU A 110 2.99 -8.89 8.92
N LYS A 111 3.13 -9.63 10.02
CA LYS A 111 2.26 -10.76 10.34
C LYS A 111 1.17 -10.32 11.32
N CYS A 112 -0.09 -10.56 10.98
CA CYS A 112 -1.20 -10.32 11.89
C CYS A 112 -1.07 -11.22 13.13
N LYS A 113 -1.12 -10.61 14.32
CA LYS A 113 -0.99 -11.33 15.61
C LYS A 113 -2.15 -12.28 15.88
N LEU A 114 -3.34 -12.01 15.32
CA LEU A 114 -4.54 -12.81 15.53
C LEU A 114 -4.65 -13.97 14.52
N CYS A 115 -4.73 -13.67 13.22
CA CYS A 115 -4.97 -14.68 12.19
C CYS A 115 -3.70 -15.23 11.53
N ASN A 116 -2.51 -14.80 11.97
CA ASN A 116 -1.21 -15.20 11.43
C ASN A 116 -0.98 -14.92 9.93
N ARG A 117 -1.91 -14.22 9.26
CA ARG A 117 -1.78 -13.82 7.86
C ARG A 117 -0.68 -12.78 7.70
N GLU A 118 0.15 -12.96 6.68
CA GLU A 118 1.14 -11.98 6.24
C GLU A 118 0.45 -10.91 5.38
N ASN A 119 0.70 -9.65 5.71
CA ASN A 119 0.19 -8.49 5.01
C ASN A 119 1.37 -7.61 4.61
N SER A 120 1.20 -6.82 3.56
CA SER A 120 2.21 -5.90 3.09
C SER A 120 1.63 -4.56 2.65
N MET A 121 2.49 -3.55 2.66
CA MET A 121 2.19 -2.18 2.25
C MET A 121 3.39 -1.57 1.53
N ASP A 122 3.12 -0.85 0.45
CA ASP A 122 4.10 -0.08 -0.32
C ASP A 122 3.71 1.40 -0.38
N VAL A 123 4.72 2.27 -0.36
CA VAL A 123 4.59 3.72 -0.49
C VAL A 123 4.84 4.08 -1.95
N LEU A 124 3.88 4.76 -2.58
CA LEU A 124 4.02 5.22 -3.96
C LEU A 124 4.61 6.63 -3.98
N ASN A 125 5.94 6.73 -3.93
CA ASN A 125 6.65 8.03 -3.93
C ASN A 125 6.37 8.88 -5.19
N ASP A 126 6.00 8.26 -6.32
CA ASP A 126 5.57 8.97 -7.53
C ASP A 126 4.23 9.72 -7.36
N LYS A 127 3.52 9.46 -6.25
CA LYS A 127 2.23 10.08 -5.89
C LYS A 127 2.35 11.06 -4.73
N ILE A 128 3.55 11.47 -4.34
CA ILE A 128 3.72 12.56 -3.37
C ILE A 128 3.21 13.86 -3.98
N GLN A 129 2.35 14.56 -3.26
CA GLN A 129 1.84 15.88 -3.65
C GLN A 129 2.01 16.87 -2.51
N ALA A 130 2.25 18.13 -2.87
CA ALA A 130 2.29 19.22 -1.92
C ALA A 130 0.87 19.65 -1.53
N TYR A 131 0.70 20.05 -0.27
CA TYR A 131 -0.48 20.74 0.22
C TYR A 131 -0.22 22.25 0.11
N ASN A 132 -1.07 22.95 -0.66
CA ASN A 132 -0.91 24.38 -0.93
C ASN A 132 -1.90 25.22 -0.11
N ALA A 133 -1.57 26.48 0.14
CA ALA A 133 -2.43 27.43 0.83
C ALA A 133 -3.79 27.66 0.13
N ASP A 134 -3.82 27.54 -1.20
CA ASP A 134 -5.07 27.64 -1.98
C ASP A 134 -6.08 26.53 -1.64
N ASN A 135 -5.59 25.41 -1.11
CA ASN A 135 -6.40 24.28 -0.65
C ASN A 135 -6.59 24.27 0.87
N SER A 136 -6.29 25.37 1.55
CA SER A 136 -6.50 25.47 3.00
C SER A 136 -7.94 25.11 3.35
N PHE A 137 -8.12 24.37 4.44
CA PHE A 137 -9.40 23.81 4.90
C PHE A 137 -10.02 22.67 4.06
N GLU A 138 -9.38 22.24 2.96
CA GLU A 138 -9.82 21.07 2.18
C GLU A 138 -8.93 19.85 2.44
N PHE A 139 -9.49 18.65 2.24
CA PHE A 139 -8.70 17.42 2.29
C PHE A 139 -7.98 17.19 0.96
N VAL A 140 -6.66 17.32 0.96
CA VAL A 140 -5.82 17.10 -0.22
C VAL A 140 -5.02 15.82 -0.07
N THR A 141 -5.00 14.97 -1.10
CA THR A 141 -4.18 13.77 -1.13
C THR A 141 -2.70 14.13 -1.21
N VAL A 142 -1.90 13.71 -0.22
CA VAL A 142 -0.46 13.97 -0.18
C VAL A 142 0.39 12.75 -0.52
N ILE A 143 -0.14 11.54 -0.35
CA ILE A 143 0.53 10.28 -0.67
C ILE A 143 -0.50 9.17 -0.92
N VAL A 144 -0.09 8.14 -1.67
CA VAL A 144 -0.87 6.91 -1.87
C VAL A 144 -0.07 5.69 -1.42
N PHE A 145 -0.74 4.81 -0.68
CA PHE A 145 -0.22 3.50 -0.26
C PHE A 145 -0.86 2.39 -1.08
N GLU A 146 -0.06 1.45 -1.57
CA GLU A 146 -0.54 0.19 -2.12
C GLU A 146 -0.60 -0.85 -1.01
N CYS A 147 -1.79 -1.33 -0.68
CA CYS A 147 -2.02 -2.18 0.48
C CYS A 147 -2.48 -3.57 0.07
N ARG A 148 -1.94 -4.60 0.75
CA ARG A 148 -2.28 -6.02 0.53
C ARG A 148 -2.66 -6.68 1.85
N GLY A 149 -3.97 -6.94 2.04
CA GLY A 149 -4.50 -7.62 3.23
C GLY A 149 -4.61 -6.73 4.50
N VAL A 150 -4.24 -5.46 4.38
CA VAL A 150 -4.25 -4.48 5.46
C VAL A 150 -4.75 -3.12 4.93
N GLU A 151 -5.28 -2.27 5.79
CA GLU A 151 -5.58 -0.87 5.49
C GLU A 151 -5.12 0.04 6.65
N PRO A 152 -4.60 1.25 6.38
CA PRO A 152 -4.31 2.20 7.44
C PRO A 152 -5.60 2.78 8.02
N VAL A 153 -5.60 2.98 9.33
CA VAL A 153 -6.76 3.48 10.10
C VAL A 153 -6.44 4.72 10.93
N ALA A 154 -5.17 4.98 11.21
CA ALA A 154 -4.72 6.20 11.85
C ALA A 154 -3.33 6.57 11.33
N PHE A 155 -3.08 7.88 11.27
CA PHE A 155 -1.79 8.47 10.91
C PHE A 155 -1.32 9.42 12.02
N ASP A 156 -0.01 9.42 12.26
CA ASP A 156 0.69 10.32 13.16
C ASP A 156 1.76 11.06 12.36
N ALA A 157 1.50 12.33 12.04
CA ALA A 157 2.49 13.18 11.38
C ALA A 157 3.53 13.56 12.43
N ARG A 158 4.78 13.17 12.20
CA ARG A 158 5.90 13.52 13.06
C ARG A 158 6.84 14.43 12.29
N ASP A 159 7.94 13.89 11.81
CA ASP A 159 8.96 14.56 11.04
C ASP A 159 8.89 14.16 9.55
N GLY A 160 9.84 14.67 8.76
CA GLY A 160 9.97 14.34 7.34
C GLY A 160 9.14 15.22 6.42
N PHE A 161 8.76 16.42 6.86
CA PHE A 161 8.06 17.41 6.03
C PHE A 161 8.94 18.61 5.73
N THR A 162 8.67 19.23 4.58
CA THR A 162 9.27 20.48 4.15
C THR A 162 8.17 21.51 3.95
N ALA A 163 8.34 22.74 4.44
CA ALA A 163 7.43 23.86 4.19
C ALA A 163 8.14 24.98 3.44
N THR A 164 7.38 25.80 2.72
CA THR A 164 7.88 26.98 2.01
C THR A 164 7.08 28.20 2.44
N ALA A 165 7.76 29.24 2.94
CA ALA A 165 7.14 30.51 3.30
C ALA A 165 6.51 31.20 2.07
N ALA A 166 5.38 31.87 2.29
CA ALA A 166 4.60 32.47 1.22
C ALA A 166 5.26 33.72 0.60
N GLU A 167 5.90 34.56 1.41
CA GLU A 167 6.44 35.84 0.95
C GLU A 167 7.92 35.76 0.54
N SER A 168 8.77 35.22 1.41
CA SER A 168 10.22 35.12 1.18
C SER A 168 10.61 33.97 0.25
N GLY A 169 9.80 32.90 0.22
CA GLY A 169 10.19 31.63 -0.39
C GLY A 169 11.18 30.81 0.42
N THR A 170 11.47 31.20 1.68
CA THR A 170 12.30 30.43 2.61
C THR A 170 11.78 28.99 2.73
N VAL A 171 12.68 28.02 2.60
CA VAL A 171 12.36 26.59 2.71
C VAL A 171 12.77 26.08 4.09
N PHE A 172 11.83 25.45 4.79
CA PHE A 172 12.05 24.81 6.09
C PHE A 172 12.06 23.29 5.89
N ASP A 173 13.23 22.66 5.96
CA ASP A 173 13.42 21.23 5.65
C ASP A 173 13.15 20.27 6.84
N ASP A 174 13.04 20.80 8.05
CA ASP A 174 12.89 20.01 9.29
C ASP A 174 11.56 20.33 9.98
N VAL A 175 10.46 20.29 9.23
CA VAL A 175 9.11 20.49 9.78
C VAL A 175 8.75 19.26 10.61
N LYS A 176 8.66 19.46 11.92
CA LYS A 176 8.22 18.47 12.90
C LYS A 176 6.89 18.91 13.51
N PHE A 177 5.88 18.07 13.38
CA PHE A 177 4.58 18.30 13.99
C PHE A 177 4.58 17.84 15.44
N GLU A 178 4.36 18.78 16.34
CA GLU A 178 4.12 18.51 17.75
C GLU A 178 2.66 18.79 18.07
N SER A 179 1.96 17.80 18.62
CA SER A 179 0.52 17.92 18.90
C SER A 179 -0.33 18.37 17.71
N LYS A 180 0.08 18.03 16.47
CA LYS A 180 -0.55 18.39 15.18
C LYS A 180 -0.30 19.82 14.71
N GLU A 181 0.69 20.50 15.27
CA GLU A 181 1.04 21.87 14.94
C GLU A 181 2.54 22.02 14.69
N TRP A 182 2.90 23.01 13.90
CA TRP A 182 4.26 23.46 13.68
C TRP A 182 4.26 24.98 13.51
N ALA A 183 5.23 25.67 14.10
CA ALA A 183 5.41 27.11 13.93
C ALA A 183 6.90 27.47 13.99
N GLU A 184 7.28 28.48 13.21
CA GLU A 184 8.63 29.04 13.14
C GLU A 184 8.54 30.54 12.78
N TYR A 185 9.67 31.23 12.73
CA TYR A 185 9.80 32.61 12.33
C TYR A 185 10.63 32.74 11.04
N ASP A 186 10.00 33.22 9.98
CA ASP A 186 10.69 33.52 8.73
C ASP A 186 11.44 34.85 8.85
N GLU A 187 12.76 34.78 9.07
CA GLU A 187 13.65 35.94 9.20
C GLU A 187 13.69 36.82 7.94
N GLU A 188 13.54 36.22 6.75
CA GLU A 188 13.55 36.96 5.48
C GLU A 188 12.22 37.70 5.26
N GLY A 189 11.09 37.03 5.56
CA GLY A 189 9.75 37.62 5.53
C GLY A 189 9.40 38.48 6.76
N LYS A 190 10.21 38.40 7.83
CA LYS A 190 10.00 39.06 9.14
C LYS A 190 8.63 38.77 9.76
N GLN A 191 8.17 37.53 9.64
CA GLN A 191 6.84 37.12 10.10
C GLN A 191 6.84 35.69 10.65
N ALA A 192 5.87 35.38 11.51
CA ALA A 192 5.64 34.01 11.95
C ALA A 192 5.06 33.18 10.81
N VAL A 193 5.51 31.93 10.70
CA VAL A 193 4.98 30.93 9.77
C VAL A 193 4.47 29.75 10.58
N GLY A 194 3.36 29.15 10.15
CA GLY A 194 2.74 28.09 10.92
C GLY A 194 1.83 27.16 10.11
N ILE A 195 1.72 25.93 10.61
CA ILE A 195 0.80 24.90 10.15
C ILE A 195 0.07 24.37 11.38
N TYR A 196 -1.24 24.57 11.43
CA TYR A 196 -2.06 24.24 12.60
C TYR A 196 -3.21 23.29 12.26
N ASP A 197 -3.80 22.70 13.29
CA ASP A 197 -4.98 21.83 13.20
C ASP A 197 -4.81 20.71 12.16
N LEU A 198 -3.63 20.07 12.13
CA LEU A 198 -3.37 19.02 11.16
C LEU A 198 -4.31 17.82 11.37
N GLU A 199 -5.16 17.59 10.39
CA GLU A 199 -6.09 16.49 10.31
C GLU A 199 -5.76 15.57 9.14
N HIS A 200 -6.18 14.32 9.25
CA HIS A 200 -5.99 13.33 8.20
C HIS A 200 -7.26 12.56 7.89
N ASN A 201 -7.35 12.08 6.66
CA ASN A 201 -8.39 11.17 6.19
C ASN A 201 -7.81 10.13 5.24
N PHE A 202 -8.40 8.94 5.20
CA PHE A 202 -8.01 7.89 4.26
C PHE A 202 -9.13 7.62 3.27
N ILE A 203 -8.81 7.62 1.98
CA ILE A 203 -9.75 7.30 0.90
C ILE A 203 -9.24 6.14 0.06
N LYS A 204 -10.15 5.26 -0.37
CA LYS A 204 -9.83 4.17 -1.30
C LYS A 204 -9.82 4.73 -2.72
N VAL A 205 -8.70 4.58 -3.40
CA VAL A 205 -8.50 5.00 -4.79
C VAL A 205 -8.75 3.80 -5.70
N LYS A 206 -9.49 4.01 -6.79
CA LYS A 206 -9.81 2.97 -7.78
C LYS A 206 -8.67 2.75 -8.77
#